data_AF-A0A661CRK0-F1
#
_entry.id   AF-A0A661CRK0-F1
#
_cell.length_a   1.000
_cell.length_b   1.000
_cell.length_c   1.000
_cell.angle_alpha   90.00
_cell.angle_beta   90.00
_cell.angle_gamma   90.00
#
_symmetry.space_group_name_H-M   'P 1'
#
loop_
_entity.id
_entity.type
_entity.pdbx_description
1 polymer ?
#
loop_
_entity_poly.entity_id
_entity_poly.type
_entity_poly.pdbx_seq_one_letter_code
_entity_poly.pdbx_strand_id
1 'polypeptide(L)' 'MNIEFVEQQAYLVFRVDGEYYRVSYERNEKDSNWAMRLIDVSRNETVYSKTLDAIVAPDIELSEEIVKTYISRG' A
#
# COMPACT_ATOMS: atom_id res chain seq x y z
N MET A 1 18.29 -13.71 24.54
CA MET A 1 18.18 -12.59 23.58
C MET A 1 16.72 -12.51 23.19
N ASN A 2 16.04 -11.39 23.46
CA ASN A 2 14.65 -11.18 23.05
C ASN A 2 14.65 -10.33 21.78
N ILE A 3 13.91 -10.77 20.77
CA ILE A 3 13.69 -10.03 19.51
C ILE A 3 12.23 -9.59 19.55
N GLU A 4 11.98 -8.31 19.28
CA GLU A 4 10.64 -7.71 19.30
C GLU A 4 10.35 -7.05 17.95
N PHE A 5 9.13 -7.17 17.48
CA PHE A 5 8.65 -6.50 16.28
C PHE A 5 8.22 -5.08 16.64
N VAL A 6 8.72 -4.08 15.91
CA VAL A 6 8.38 -2.65 16.13
C VAL A 6 7.52 -2.12 14.99
N GLU A 7 7.99 -2.28 13.75
CA GLU A 7 7.33 -1.78 12.57
C GLU A 7 7.74 -2.55 11.30
N GLN A 8 6.90 -2.42 10.27
CA GLN A 8 7.18 -2.89 8.92
C GLN A 8 6.61 -1.90 7.90
N GLN A 9 7.42 -1.61 6.88
CA GLN A 9 7.03 -0.78 5.75
C GLN A 9 7.31 -1.54 4.44
N ALA A 10 6.39 -1.43 3.48
CA ALA A 10 6.55 -1.99 2.14
C ALA A 10 6.02 -1.03 1.08
N TYR A 11 6.72 -0.95 -0.05
CA TYR A 11 6.34 -0.09 -1.16
C TYR A 11 6.42 -0.85 -2.48
N LEU A 12 5.38 -0.71 -3.29
CA LEU A 12 5.36 -1.22 -4.66
C LEU A 12 5.01 -0.08 -5.61
N VAL A 13 5.76 0.03 -6.70
CA VAL A 13 5.57 1.08 -7.71
C VAL A 13 5.14 0.42 -9.02
N PHE A 14 4.04 0.90 -9.56
CA PHE A 14 3.43 0.45 -10.81
C PHE A 14 3.47 1.56 -11.83
N ARG A 15 3.60 1.19 -13.10
CA ARG A 15 3.41 2.10 -14.23
C ARG A 15 2.15 1.68 -14.98
N VAL A 16 1.21 2.60 -15.15
CA VAL A 16 -0.07 2.37 -15.85
C VAL A 16 -0.28 3.51 -16.82
N ASP A 17 -0.46 3.20 -18.11
CA ASP A 17 -0.72 4.19 -19.17
C ASP A 17 0.24 5.39 -19.21
N GLY A 18 1.49 5.17 -18.79
CA GLY A 18 2.53 6.20 -18.75
C GLY A 18 2.69 6.90 -17.40
N GLU A 19 1.69 6.82 -16.52
CA GLU A 19 1.70 7.38 -15.17
C GLU A 19 2.26 6.38 -14.14
N TYR A 20 2.72 6.89 -13.01
CA TYR A 20 3.30 6.09 -11.93
C TYR A 20 2.45 6.15 -10.68
N TYR A 21 2.20 4.97 -10.10
CA TYR A 21 1.44 4.80 -8.88
C TYR A 21 2.26 4.03 -7.86
N ARG A 22 2.28 4.49 -6.61
CA ARG A 22 2.95 3.80 -5.50
C ARG A 22 1.92 3.34 -4.48
N VAL A 23 1.90 2.05 -4.20
CA VAL A 23 1.19 1.49 -3.06
C VAL A 23 2.15 1.40 -1.88
N SER A 24 1.80 2.04 -0.77
CA SER A 24 2.55 2.06 0.49
C SER A 24 1.78 1.29 1.54
N TYR A 25 2.47 0.39 2.23
CA TYR A 25 1.94 -0.39 3.35
C TYR A 25 2.76 -0.12 4.60
N GLU A 26 2.08 0.04 5.73
CA GLU A 26 2.67 0.31 7.03
C GLU A 26 1.95 -0.51 8.09
N ARG A 27 2.71 -1.18 8.96
CA ARG A 27 2.20 -1.90 10.13
C ARG A 27 3.14 -1.63 11.30
N ASN A 28 2.60 -1.48 12.50
CA ASN A 28 3.37 -1.27 13.72
C ASN A 28 2.99 -2.28 14.81
N GLU A 29 3.72 -2.31 15.91
CA GLU A 29 3.46 -3.24 17.02
C GLU A 29 2.09 -3.08 17.68
N LYS A 30 1.49 -1.88 17.61
CA LYS A 30 0.23 -1.54 18.29
C LYS A 30 -0.99 -1.94 17.46
N ASP A 31 -0.83 -2.00 16.15
CA ASP A 31 -1.88 -2.34 15.20
C ASP A 31 -1.51 -3.59 14.41
N SER A 32 -2.31 -4.64 14.55
CA SER A 32 -2.12 -5.84 13.74
C SER A 32 -2.51 -5.64 12.27
N ASN A 33 -3.24 -4.57 11.97
CA ASN A 33 -3.73 -4.25 10.64
C ASN A 33 -2.70 -3.47 9.83
N TRP A 34 -2.82 -3.58 8.51
CA TRP A 34 -1.99 -2.83 7.58
C TRP A 34 -2.67 -1.52 7.19
N ALA A 35 -2.00 -0.40 7.40
CA ALA A 35 -2.38 0.87 6.79
C ALA A 35 -1.84 0.91 5.35
N MET A 36 -2.73 1.15 4.38
CA MET A 36 -2.39 1.23 2.97
C MET A 36 -2.70 2.60 2.40
N ARG A 37 -1.81 3.12 1.55
CA ARG A 37 -1.96 4.37 0.80
C ARG A 37 -1.58 4.13 -0.66
N LEU A 38 -2.41 4.59 -1.60
CA LEU A 38 -2.10 4.71 -3.01
C LEU A 38 -1.73 6.16 -3.30
N ILE A 39 -0.54 6.34 -3.85
CA ILE A 39 0.04 7.65 -4.16
C ILE A 39 0.19 7.76 -5.66
N ASP A 40 -0.43 8.79 -6.24
CA ASP A 40 -0.11 9.24 -7.60
C ASP A 40 1.27 9.92 -7.52
N VAL A 41 2.27 9.31 -8.16
CA VAL A 41 3.66 9.75 -8.07
C VAL A 41 3.92 10.98 -8.92
N SER A 42 3.19 11.17 -10.04
CA SER A 42 3.40 12.34 -10.90
C SER A 42 2.91 13.62 -10.22
N ARG A 43 1.88 13.50 -9.39
CA ARG A 43 1.37 14.60 -8.55
C ARG A 43 1.98 14.63 -7.15
N ASN A 44 2.62 13.54 -6.74
CA ASN A 44 3.11 13.32 -5.38
C ASN A 44 2.01 13.46 -4.31
N GLU A 45 0.81 12.96 -4.60
CA GLU A 45 -0.38 13.09 -3.76
C GLU A 45 -0.95 11.71 -3.39
N THR A 46 -1.44 11.58 -2.15
CA THR A 46 -2.19 10.39 -1.76
C THR A 46 -3.60 10.49 -2.34
N VAL A 47 -3.92 9.59 -3.26
CA VAL A 47 -5.20 9.57 -3.97
C VAL A 47 -6.19 8.56 -3.38
N TYR A 48 -5.71 7.60 -2.58
CA TYR A 48 -6.54 6.66 -1.85
C TYR A 48 -5.83 6.14 -0.59
N SER A 49 -6.59 5.85 0.47
CA SER A 49 -6.05 5.24 1.69
C SER A 49 -7.07 4.33 2.36
N LYS A 50 -6.62 3.21 2.94
CA LYS A 50 -7.49 2.26 3.64
C LYS A 50 -6.71 1.45 4.67
N THR A 51 -7.35 1.07 5.77
CA THR A 51 -6.84 0.05 6.71
C THR A 51 -7.32 -1.34 6.26
N LEU A 52 -6.41 -2.31 6.27
CA LEU A 52 -6.64 -3.68 5.79
C LEU A 52 -6.62 -4.64 6.99
N ASP A 53 -7.80 -5.15 7.37
CA ASP A 53 -8.02 -5.87 8.63
C ASP A 53 -7.64 -7.37 8.59
N ALA A 54 -7.54 -7.97 7.40
CA ALA A 54 -7.40 -9.43 7.24
C ALA A 54 -6.12 -9.86 6.48
N ILE A 55 -5.17 -8.95 6.27
CA ILE A 55 -4.01 -9.22 5.43
C ILE A 55 -2.82 -9.64 6.28
N VAL A 56 -2.30 -10.83 6.01
CA VAL A 56 -1.12 -11.37 6.70
C VAL A 56 0.14 -10.61 6.29
N ALA A 57 0.32 -10.41 4.99
CA ALA A 57 1.42 -9.64 4.40
C ALA A 57 0.98 -9.00 3.06
N PRO A 58 1.46 -7.80 2.72
CA PRO A 58 1.28 -7.21 1.41
C PRO A 58 2.01 -8.02 0.33
N ASP A 59 1.40 -8.13 -0.84
CA ASP A 59 1.99 -8.76 -2.02
C ASP A 59 1.68 -7.96 -3.31
N ILE A 60 2.26 -8.42 -4.42
CA ILE A 60 2.15 -7.77 -5.73
C ILE A 60 0.71 -7.82 -6.25
N GLU A 61 0.02 -8.95 -6.11
CA GLU A 61 -1.32 -9.17 -6.67
C GLU A 61 -2.35 -8.25 -6.01
N LEU A 62 -2.36 -8.19 -4.68
CA LEU A 62 -3.17 -7.25 -3.90
C LEU A 62 -2.90 -5.80 -4.30
N SER A 63 -1.63 -5.45 -4.49
CA SER A 63 -1.22 -4.09 -4.86
C SER A 63 -1.74 -3.72 -6.25
N GLU A 64 -1.67 -4.65 -7.21
CA GLU A 64 -2.23 -4.46 -8.55
C GLU A 64 -3.74 -4.26 -8.51
N GLU A 65 -4.48 -5.06 -7.73
CA GLU A 65 -5.93 -4.93 -7.59
C GLU A 65 -6.34 -3.55 -7.06
N ILE A 66 -5.60 -3.02 -6.08
CA ILE A 66 -5.82 -1.67 -5.54
C ILE A 66 -5.64 -0.61 -6.62
N VAL A 67 -4.54 -0.69 -7.39
CA VAL A 67 -4.28 0.24 -8.49
C VAL A 67 -5.39 0.15 -9.55
N LYS A 68 -5.73 -1.08 -10.00
CA LYS A 68 -6.81 -1.34 -10.98
C LYS A 68 -8.15 -0.81 -10.50
N THR A 69 -8.47 -0.97 -9.21
CA THR A 69 -9.72 -0.48 -8.62
C THR A 69 -9.78 1.04 -8.61
N TYR A 70 -8.65 1.72 -8.37
CA TYR A 70 -8.60 3.18 -8.40
C TYR A 70 -8.75 3.72 -9.82
N ILE A 71 -7.92 3.24 -10.76
CA ILE A 71 -7.90 3.74 -12.14
C ILE A 71 -9.23 3.48 -12.87
N SER A 72 -9.95 2.40 -12.54
CA SER A 72 -11.25 2.08 -13.16
C SER A 72 -12.40 2.96 -12.68
N ARG A 73 -12.19 3.79 -11.64
CA ARG A 73 -13.18 4.74 -11.12
C ARG A 73 -13.00 6.16 -11.67
N GLY A 74 -11.86 6.45 -12.30
CA GLY A 74 -11.57 7.74 -12.96
C GLY A 74 -11.91 7.69 -14.44
#